data_AF-A0A6G2KDT5-F1
#
_entry.id   AF-A0A6G2KDT5-F1
#
_cell.length_a   1.000
_cell.length_b   1.000
_cell.length_c   1.000
_cell.angle_alpha   90.00
_cell.angle_beta   90.00
_cell.angle_gamma   90.00
#
_symmetry.space_group_name_H-M   'P 1'
#
loop_
_entity.id
_entity.type
_entity.pdbx_description
1 polymer ?
#
loop_
_entity_poly.entity_id
_entity_poly.type
_entity_poly.pdbx_seq_one_letter_code
_entity_poly.pdbx_strand_id
1 'polypeptide(L)'
;MKNIPRLVITGTGSNVGKTIVSCAIIYGLQKKGYAIQPFKTGPDYIDAGYLSSVAGRQACNLDVWLMGKSGVLESLVRNSTSDISLIEGVMGFYDGIDGSKSLASTYQLCHITRTPAILVVDVGGVG
;
A
#
# COMPACT_ATOMS: atom_id res chain seq x y z
N MET A 1 -0.95 -23.11 2.71
CA MET A 1 -1.04 -21.65 2.93
C MET A 1 -1.29 -20.99 1.59
N LYS A 2 -2.27 -20.08 1.50
CA LYS A 2 -2.57 -19.37 0.25
C LYS A 2 -1.35 -18.54 -0.17
N ASN A 3 -0.80 -18.77 -1.36
CA ASN A 3 0.20 -17.88 -1.93
C ASN A 3 -0.51 -16.58 -2.32
N ILE A 4 -0.06 -15.45 -1.79
CA ILE A 4 -0.65 -14.13 -2.05
C ILE A 4 0.45 -13.26 -2.66
N PRO A 5 0.53 -13.15 -4.00
CA PRO A 5 1.41 -12.21 -4.67
C PRO A 5 1.06 -10.78 -4.23
N ARG A 6 2.06 -10.04 -3.73
CA ARG A 6 1.82 -8.72 -3.15
C ARG A 6 3.04 -7.82 -3.19
N LEU A 7 2.77 -6.53 -3.26
CA LEU A 7 3.78 -5.48 -3.26
C LEU A 7 3.25 -4.24 -2.53
N VAL A 8 4.13 -3.57 -1.80
CA VAL A 8 3.87 -2.25 -1.23
C VAL A 8 4.48 -1.16 -2.12
N ILE A 9 3.72 -0.12 -2.42
CA ILE A 9 4.21 1.13 -3.00
C ILE A 9 4.32 2.15 -1.87
N THR A 10 5.52 2.67 -1.62
CA THR A 10 5.79 3.64 -0.55
C THR A 10 6.60 4.80 -1.09
N GLY A 11 6.98 5.77 -0.26
CA GLY A 11 7.69 6.95 -0.70
C GLY A 11 8.66 7.48 0.34
N THR A 12 9.46 8.47 -0.04
CA THR A 12 10.35 9.19 0.89
C THR A 12 9.60 10.17 1.80
N GLY A 13 8.34 10.48 1.49
CA GLY A 13 7.47 11.32 2.29
C GLY A 13 6.06 11.41 1.70
N SER A 14 5.26 12.34 2.21
CA SER A 14 3.99 12.74 1.59
C SER A 14 4.22 13.46 0.25
N ASN A 15 3.23 13.44 -0.64
CA ASN A 15 3.22 14.16 -1.92
C ASN A 15 4.30 13.80 -2.96
N VAL A 16 5.08 12.73 -2.76
CA VAL A 16 6.07 12.26 -3.75
C VAL A 16 5.48 11.49 -4.94
N GLY A 17 4.15 11.53 -5.12
CA GLY A 17 3.47 10.87 -6.24
C GLY A 17 3.12 9.38 -6.05
N LYS A 18 3.14 8.86 -4.83
CA LYS A 18 2.80 7.45 -4.51
C LYS A 18 1.49 7.00 -5.17
N THR A 19 0.41 7.76 -4.98
CA THR A 19 -0.94 7.45 -5.50
C THR A 19 -0.96 7.34 -7.02
N ILE A 20 -0.28 8.24 -7.71
CA ILE A 20 -0.18 8.19 -9.18
C ILE A 20 0.58 6.95 -9.62
N VAL A 21 1.72 6.64 -8.97
CA VAL A 21 2.51 5.44 -9.27
C VAL A 21 1.73 4.17 -9.00
N SER A 22 1.04 4.08 -7.85
CA SER A 22 0.17 2.95 -7.51
C SER A 22 -0.92 2.75 -8.56
N CYS A 23 -1.65 3.81 -8.92
CA CYS A 23 -2.67 3.76 -9.97
C CYS A 23 -2.10 3.31 -11.32
N ALA A 24 -0.94 3.84 -11.73
CA ALA A 24 -0.28 3.46 -12.97
C ALA A 24 0.11 1.97 -12.99
N ILE A 25 0.63 1.44 -11.87
CA ILE A 25 0.97 0.02 -11.74
C ILE A 25 -0.29 -0.85 -11.79
N ILE A 26 -1.35 -0.48 -11.06
CA ILE A 26 -2.65 -1.19 -11.10
C ILE A 26 -3.15 -1.28 -12.53
N TYR A 27 -3.23 -0.13 -13.22
CA TYR A 27 -3.70 -0.05 -14.60
C TYR A 27 -2.83 -0.88 -15.56
N GLY A 28 -1.50 -0.76 -15.44
CA GLY A 28 -0.55 -1.50 -16.27
C GLY A 28 -0.65 -3.01 -16.10
N LEU A 29 -0.88 -3.50 -14.87
CA LEU A 29 -1.09 -4.92 -14.61
C LEU A 29 -2.45 -5.41 -15.12
N GLN A 30 -3.51 -4.62 -14.98
CA GLN A 30 -4.82 -4.94 -15.57
C GLN A 30 -4.76 -5.03 -17.09
N LYS A 31 -3.99 -4.17 -17.76
CA LYS A 31 -3.73 -4.26 -19.21
C LYS A 31 -3.04 -5.56 -19.63
N LYS A 32 -2.34 -6.21 -18.70
CA LYS A 32 -1.74 -7.55 -18.89
C LYS A 32 -2.67 -8.70 -18.48
N GLY A 33 -3.91 -8.40 -18.09
CA GLY A 33 -4.92 -9.40 -17.73
C GLY A 33 -4.96 -9.76 -16.24
N TYR A 34 -4.22 -9.08 -15.37
CA TYR A 34 -4.23 -9.37 -13.93
C TYR A 34 -5.34 -8.60 -13.20
N ALA A 35 -6.08 -9.31 -12.34
CA ALA A 35 -6.96 -8.72 -11.35
C ALA A 35 -6.17 -8.21 -10.14
N ILE A 36 -6.39 -6.96 -9.75
CA ILE A 36 -5.71 -6.34 -8.61
C ILE A 36 -6.68 -6.10 -7.47
N GLN A 37 -6.28 -6.48 -6.26
CA GLN A 37 -6.91 -6.06 -5.01
C GLN A 37 -6.10 -4.90 -4.42
N PRO A 38 -6.65 -3.67 -4.40
CA PRO A 38 -5.97 -2.54 -3.78
C PRO A 38 -6.12 -2.59 -2.26
N PHE A 39 -5.09 -2.08 -1.59
CA PHE A 39 -5.09 -1.78 -0.17
C PHE A 39 -4.47 -0.41 0.05
N LYS A 40 -4.91 0.28 1.10
CA LYS A 40 -4.32 1.53 1.57
C LYS A 40 -4.02 1.41 3.05
N THR A 41 -2.82 1.81 3.45
CA THR A 41 -2.52 2.01 4.88
C THR A 41 -2.79 3.45 5.28
N GLY A 42 -3.13 3.65 6.55
CA GLY A 42 -3.50 4.94 7.09
C GLY A 42 -4.99 5.26 6.96
N PRO A 43 -5.43 6.41 7.50
CA PRO A 43 -6.83 6.86 7.45
C PRO A 43 -7.22 7.55 6.13
N ASP A 44 -6.37 7.52 5.09
CA ASP A 44 -6.60 8.27 3.86
C ASP A 44 -7.66 7.62 2.96
N TYR A 45 -8.83 8.25 2.88
CA TYR A 45 -9.95 7.78 2.07
C TYR A 45 -9.93 8.28 0.63
N ILE A 46 -9.21 9.37 0.34
CA ILE A 46 -9.14 9.94 -1.01
C ILE A 46 -8.23 9.06 -1.88
N ASP A 47 -7.04 8.75 -1.38
CA ASP A 47 -6.10 7.82 -2.03
C ASP A 47 -6.78 6.46 -2.26
N ALA A 48 -7.44 5.92 -1.23
CA ALA A 48 -8.18 4.67 -1.32
C ALA A 48 -9.27 4.71 -2.41
N GLY A 49 -9.93 5.86 -2.59
CA GLY A 49 -10.89 6.10 -3.66
C GLY A 49 -10.28 6.00 -5.06
N TYR A 50 -9.13 6.64 -5.29
CA TYR A 50 -8.42 6.54 -6.57
C TYR A 50 -7.97 5.11 -6.88
N LEU A 51 -7.37 4.43 -5.91
CA LEU A 51 -6.96 3.03 -6.08
C LEU A 51 -8.17 2.15 -6.39
N SER A 52 -9.30 2.38 -5.72
CA SER A 52 -10.52 1.62 -5.93
C SER A 52 -11.08 1.82 -7.35
N SER A 53 -11.10 3.07 -7.79
CA SER A 53 -11.59 3.46 -9.11
C SER A 53 -10.79 2.79 -10.22
N VAL A 54 -9.45 2.83 -10.15
CA VAL A 54 -8.60 2.19 -11.17
C VAL A 54 -8.66 0.67 -11.08
N ALA A 55 -8.66 0.09 -9.88
CA ALA A 55 -8.68 -1.37 -9.72
C ALA A 55 -10.04 -2.01 -10.06
N GLY A 56 -11.13 -1.23 -10.09
CA GLY A 56 -12.49 -1.75 -10.18
C GLY A 56 -12.91 -2.58 -8.97
N ARG A 57 -12.23 -2.39 -7.82
CA ARG A 57 -12.47 -3.10 -6.56
C ARG A 57 -12.24 -2.16 -5.39
N GLN A 58 -13.02 -2.30 -4.32
CA GLN A 58 -12.84 -1.47 -3.13
C GLN A 58 -11.47 -1.71 -2.49
N ALA A 59 -10.74 -0.63 -2.23
CA ALA A 59 -9.51 -0.66 -1.46
C ALA A 59 -9.79 -0.99 0.00
N CYS A 60 -9.07 -1.99 0.52
CA CYS A 60 -9.18 -2.39 1.91
C CYS A 60 -8.10 -1.71 2.77
N ASN A 61 -8.42 -1.46 4.04
CA ASN A 61 -7.47 -0.83 4.96
C ASN A 61 -6.48 -1.87 5.54
N LEU A 62 -5.21 -1.47 5.68
CA LEU A 62 -4.13 -2.19 6.40
C LEU A 62 -3.39 -1.29 7.40
N ASP A 63 -4.12 -0.46 8.12
CA ASP A 63 -3.59 0.42 9.15
C ASP A 63 -3.15 -0.38 10.39
N VAL A 64 -1.83 -0.43 10.62
CA VAL A 64 -1.24 -1.18 11.73
C VAL A 64 -1.61 -0.58 13.09
N TRP A 65 -1.86 0.73 13.17
CA TRP A 65 -2.25 1.39 14.41
C TRP A 65 -3.67 1.00 14.82
N LEU A 66 -4.62 1.05 13.89
CA LEU A 66 -6.03 0.74 14.16
C LEU A 66 -6.28 -0.76 14.30
N MET A 67 -5.60 -1.58 13.52
CA MET A 67 -5.94 -3.01 13.38
C MET A 67 -5.00 -3.90 14.19
N GLY A 68 -3.86 -3.38 14.62
CA GLY A 68 -2.78 -4.17 15.19
C GLY A 68 -2.24 -5.23 14.22
N LYS A 69 -1.25 -6.00 14.67
CA LYS A 69 -0.59 -7.02 13.86
C LYS A 69 -1.56 -8.10 13.35
N SER A 70 -2.41 -8.63 14.24
CA SER A 70 -3.33 -9.72 13.90
C SER A 70 -4.42 -9.26 12.93
N GLY A 71 -5.00 -8.07 13.16
CA GLY A 71 -6.03 -7.53 12.28
C GLY A 71 -5.52 -7.21 10.88
N VAL A 72 -4.29 -6.68 10.76
CA VAL A 72 -3.64 -6.48 9.45
C VAL A 72 -3.47 -7.80 8.71
N LEU A 73 -2.97 -8.85 9.38
CA LEU A 73 -2.78 -10.16 8.75
C LEU A 73 -4.10 -10.80 8.34
N GLU A 74 -5.12 -10.73 9.19
CA GLU A 74 -6.46 -11.23 8.90
C GLU A 74 -7.08 -10.49 7.71
N SER A 75 -7.04 -9.16 7.71
CA SER A 75 -7.56 -8.32 6.62
C SER A 75 -6.86 -8.62 5.31
N LEU A 76 -5.52 -8.74 5.31
CA LEU A 76 -4.77 -9.08 4.12
C LEU A 76 -5.21 -10.46 3.58
N VAL A 77 -5.22 -11.50 4.42
CA VAL A 77 -5.59 -12.86 3.98
C VAL A 77 -7.03 -12.93 3.49
N ARG A 78 -7.96 -12.28 4.21
CA ARG A 78 -9.39 -12.28 3.89
C ARG A 78 -9.69 -11.55 2.58
N ASN A 79 -9.09 -10.39 2.38
CA ASN A 79 -9.42 -9.51 1.26
C ASN A 79 -8.59 -9.76 0.00
N SER A 80 -7.45 -10.46 0.08
CA SER A 80 -6.66 -10.86 -1.09
C SER A 80 -7.38 -11.92 -1.94
N THR A 81 -8.40 -11.48 -2.69
CA THR A 81 -9.29 -12.31 -3.53
C THR A 81 -8.99 -12.19 -5.04
N SER A 82 -7.94 -11.44 -5.39
CA SER A 82 -7.49 -11.21 -6.78
C SER A 82 -6.08 -11.77 -7.00
N ASP A 83 -5.58 -11.69 -8.24
CA ASP A 83 -4.27 -12.24 -8.61
C ASP A 83 -3.11 -11.59 -7.84
N ILE A 84 -3.18 -10.27 -7.66
CA ILE A 84 -2.13 -9.49 -6.99
C ILE A 84 -2.76 -8.52 -6.00
N SER A 85 -2.18 -8.43 -4.80
CA SER A 85 -2.50 -7.39 -3.82
C SER A 85 -1.52 -6.24 -3.91
N LEU A 86 -2.00 -5.04 -4.25
CA LEU A 86 -1.16 -3.83 -4.29
C LEU A 86 -1.51 -2.96 -3.10
N ILE A 87 -0.52 -2.69 -2.24
CA ILE A 87 -0.69 -1.96 -0.99
C ILE A 87 -0.03 -0.60 -1.14
N GLU A 88 -0.77 0.47 -0.99
CA GLU A 88 -0.18 1.80 -0.92
C GLU A 88 0.14 2.19 0.53
N GLY A 89 1.38 2.63 0.73
CA GLY A 89 1.93 3.18 1.97
C GLY A 89 1.31 4.53 2.38
N VAL A 90 1.60 4.97 3.59
CA VAL A 90 1.24 6.29 4.11
C VAL A 90 2.53 7.04 4.45
N MET A 91 2.52 8.36 4.25
CA MET A 91 3.68 9.24 4.50
C MET A 91 4.98 8.69 3.86
N GLY A 92 6.12 8.86 4.53
CA GLY A 92 7.38 8.21 4.20
C GLY A 92 7.50 6.78 4.72
N PHE A 93 8.43 6.00 4.15
CA PHE A 93 8.56 4.57 4.46
C PHE A 93 8.77 4.27 5.96
N TYR A 94 9.56 5.12 6.64
CA TYR A 94 9.86 5.01 8.07
C TYR A 94 9.08 6.00 8.94
N ASP A 95 8.16 6.76 8.35
CA ASP A 95 7.36 7.73 9.10
C ASP A 95 6.32 6.95 9.91
N GLY A 96 6.64 6.71 11.18
CA GLY A 96 5.74 6.13 12.15
C GLY A 96 5.05 7.20 13.00
N ILE A 97 4.17 6.76 13.88
CA ILE A 97 3.45 7.64 14.80
C ILE A 97 4.39 8.04 15.94
N ASP A 98 4.19 9.25 16.45
CA ASP A 98 4.80 9.81 17.66
C ASP A 98 6.35 9.90 17.63
N GLY A 99 6.91 10.28 16.48
CA GLY A 99 8.37 10.42 16.30
C GLY A 99 9.13 9.09 16.32
N SER A 100 8.44 7.97 16.50
CA SER A 100 9.03 6.65 16.36
C SER A 100 9.23 6.32 14.87
N LYS A 101 10.42 5.87 14.50
CA LYS A 101 10.77 5.53 13.11
C LYS A 101 10.10 4.25 12.59
N SER A 102 9.29 3.57 13.42
CA SER A 102 8.78 2.24 13.06
C SER A 102 7.37 1.93 13.57
N LEU A 103 6.82 2.61 14.58
CA LEU A 103 5.48 2.25 15.05
C LEU A 103 4.45 2.75 14.05
N ALA A 104 3.62 1.84 13.53
CA ALA A 104 2.61 2.08 12.52
C ALA A 104 3.13 2.75 11.23
N SER A 105 4.41 2.57 10.91
CA SER A 105 4.99 3.00 9.64
C SER A 105 4.73 1.98 8.52
N THR A 106 4.91 2.42 7.27
CA THR A 106 4.85 1.51 6.12
C THR A 106 5.91 0.39 6.22
N TYR A 107 7.07 0.67 6.82
CA TYR A 107 8.10 -0.33 7.12
C TYR A 107 7.59 -1.45 8.04
N GLN A 108 6.92 -1.11 9.15
CA GLN A 108 6.37 -2.13 10.04
C GLN A 108 5.30 -2.97 9.36
N LEU A 109 4.45 -2.36 8.52
CA LEU A 109 3.48 -3.10 7.70
C LEU A 109 4.18 -4.12 6.79
N CYS A 110 5.26 -3.72 6.10
CA CYS A 110 6.05 -4.63 5.27
C CYS A 110 6.65 -5.78 6.09
N HIS A 111 7.17 -5.50 7.28
CA HIS A 111 7.75 -6.50 8.17
C HIS A 111 6.69 -7.50 8.69
N ILE A 112 5.52 -7.02 9.10
CA ILE A 112 4.40 -7.85 9.56
C ILE A 112 3.91 -8.78 8.44
N THR A 113 3.70 -8.23 7.25
CA THR A 113 3.08 -8.94 6.12
C THR A 113 4.09 -9.72 5.27
N ARG A 114 5.40 -9.54 5.54
CA ARG A 114 6.52 -10.03 4.71
C ARG A 114 6.34 -9.66 3.25
N THR A 115 6.01 -8.39 3.02
CA THR A 115 5.74 -7.86 1.67
C THR A 115 6.91 -7.00 1.20
N PRO A 116 7.43 -7.23 -0.01
CA PRO A 116 8.44 -6.35 -0.60
C PRO A 116 7.86 -4.96 -0.89
N ALA A 117 8.71 -3.93 -0.87
CA ALA A 117 8.32 -2.55 -1.13
C ALA A 117 9.08 -1.96 -2.34
N ILE A 118 8.39 -1.12 -3.12
CA ILE A 118 8.98 -0.19 -4.09
C ILE A 118 8.90 1.21 -3.48
N LEU A 119 10.06 1.86 -3.38
CA LEU A 119 10.19 3.24 -2.89
C LEU A 119 10.07 4.24 -4.05
N VAL A 120 9.09 5.13 -3.97
CA VAL A 120 8.91 6.27 -4.87
C VAL A 120 9.72 7.45 -4.34
N VAL A 121 10.57 8.00 -5.20
CA VAL A 121 11.43 9.15 -4.89
C VAL A 121 11.06 10.27 -5.85
N ASP A 122 10.63 11.40 -5.30
CA ASP A 122 10.50 12.63 -6.08
C ASP A 122 11.89 13.25 -6.28
N VAL A 123 12.22 13.55 -7.53
CA VAL A 123 13.49 14.16 -7.96
C VAL A 123 13.30 15.58 -8.49
N GLY A 124 12.13 16.19 -8.26
CA GLY A 124 11.89 17.59 -8.56
C GLY A 124 12.85 18.52 -7.81
N GLY A 125 13.34 19.56 -8.49
CA GLY A 125 14.28 20.53 -7.91
C GLY A 125 15.70 20.02 -7.70
N VAL A 126 16.03 18.81 -8.17
CA VAL A 126 17.41 18.33 -8.29
C VAL A 126 18.00 18.92 -9.58
N GLY A 127 18.49 20.16 -9.48
CA GLY A 127 19.08 20.93 -10.57
C GLY A 127 19.89 22.11 -10.05
#